data_AF-A0A4C1WUQ6-F1
#
_entry.id   AF-A0A4C1WUQ6-F1
#
_cell.length_a   1.000
_cell.length_b   1.000
_cell.length_c   1.000
_cell.angle_alpha   90.00
_cell.angle_beta   90.00
_cell.angle_gamma   90.00
#
_symmetry.space_group_name_H-M   'P 1'
#
loop_
_entity.id
_entity.type
_entity.pdbx_description
1 polymer ?
#
loop_
_entity_poly.entity_id
_entity_poly.type
_entity_poly.pdbx_seq_one_letter_code
_entity_poly.pdbx_strand_id
1 'polypeptide(L)'
;MTSKFYQPIEKGVELIAEGTTAYHAEYNGLYPRLARELTDNSLCGLKHIDTIPQIITHITGTRRSPWTNAMRIKGQWLHEVGLAARVRAKWRIRPPPCRETLLAEQVKIGDVTPLLLVTLGGAVLSVFILICEQVTNTVATPPLPLHHFTPPPSDIISYQRGQQCTGDSSGVTNDHG
;
A
#
# COMPACT_ATOMS: atom_id res chain seq x y z
N MET A 1 -19.24 17.51 28.82
CA MET A 1 -18.76 17.52 27.42
C MET A 1 -19.95 17.26 26.51
N THR A 2 -20.36 18.22 25.69
CA THR A 2 -21.42 18.00 24.68
C THR A 2 -20.77 17.54 23.38
N SER A 3 -20.85 16.24 23.08
CA SER A 3 -20.39 15.69 21.81
C SER A 3 -21.28 16.21 20.67
N LYS A 4 -20.85 17.28 20.02
CA LYS A 4 -21.45 17.77 18.76
C LYS A 4 -21.07 16.82 17.61
N PHE A 5 -21.65 15.62 17.65
CA PHE A 5 -21.46 14.56 16.65
C PHE A 5 -21.96 15.00 15.27
N TYR A 6 -23.06 15.76 15.24
CA TYR A 6 -23.59 16.36 14.02
C TYR A 6 -22.99 17.75 13.82
N GLN A 7 -22.29 17.93 12.70
CA GLN A 7 -21.72 19.20 12.24
C GLN A 7 -22.29 19.55 10.86
N PRO A 8 -22.51 20.84 10.57
CA PRO A 8 -22.90 21.28 9.23
C PRO A 8 -21.80 20.95 8.22
N ILE A 9 -22.16 20.84 6.94
CA ILE A 9 -21.25 20.37 5.88
C ILE A 9 -20.05 21.30 5.74
N GLU A 10 -20.27 22.61 5.92
CA GLU A 10 -19.25 23.65 5.91
C GLU A 10 -18.16 23.39 6.97
N LYS A 11 -18.55 23.09 8.21
CA LYS A 11 -17.57 22.71 9.26
C LYS A 11 -16.96 21.33 9.00
N GLY A 12 -17.71 20.41 8.37
CA GLY A 12 -17.20 19.12 7.93
C GLY A 12 -16.08 19.22 6.88
N VAL A 13 -16.15 20.18 5.95
CA VAL A 13 -15.11 20.42 4.94
C VAL A 13 -13.84 21.00 5.56
N GLU A 14 -13.97 21.96 6.48
CA GLU A 14 -12.84 22.50 7.25
C GLU A 14 -12.13 21.38 8.05
N LEU A 15 -12.88 20.52 8.72
CA LEU A 15 -12.39 19.37 9.47
C LEU A 15 -11.70 18.30 8.60
N ILE A 16 -12.15 18.12 7.34
CA ILE A 16 -11.46 17.28 6.34
C ILE A 16 -10.15 17.96 5.89
N ALA A 17 -10.14 19.28 5.72
CA ALA A 17 -8.95 20.03 5.31
C ALA A 17 -7.84 20.01 6.38
N GLU A 18 -8.21 20.00 7.66
CA GLU A 18 -7.29 19.80 8.79
C GLU A 18 -6.67 18.38 8.82
N GLY A 19 -7.32 17.39 8.19
CA GLY A 19 -6.85 16.00 8.14
C GLY A 19 -6.96 15.22 9.47
N THR A 20 -7.58 15.81 10.50
CA THR A 20 -7.64 15.25 11.86
C THR A 20 -8.84 14.34 12.12
N THR A 21 -9.88 14.42 11.29
CA THR A 21 -11.15 13.71 11.51
C THR A 21 -11.77 13.17 10.22
N ALA A 22 -12.53 12.07 10.34
CA ALA A 22 -13.35 11.55 9.27
C ALA A 22 -14.78 12.10 9.37
N TYR A 23 -15.29 12.67 8.28
CA TYR A 23 -16.65 13.20 8.19
C TYR A 23 -17.52 12.29 7.32
N HIS A 24 -18.71 11.93 7.81
CA HIS A 24 -19.66 11.08 7.09
C HIS A 24 -20.82 11.91 6.53
N ALA A 25 -20.94 11.96 5.20
CA ALA A 25 -22.03 12.62 4.50
C ALA A 25 -22.31 11.98 3.13
N GLU A 26 -23.40 12.40 2.50
CA GLU A 26 -23.78 11.96 1.15
C GLU A 26 -22.78 12.50 0.10
N TYR A 27 -22.34 11.60 -0.79
CA TYR A 27 -21.22 11.86 -1.71
C TYR A 27 -21.49 13.02 -2.67
N ASN A 28 -22.66 13.08 -3.30
CA ASN A 28 -22.95 14.08 -4.34
C ASN A 28 -23.20 15.49 -3.76
N GLY A 29 -23.61 15.61 -2.50
CA GLY A 29 -23.75 16.87 -1.78
C GLY A 29 -22.45 17.40 -1.15
N LEU A 30 -21.57 16.50 -0.68
CA LEU A 30 -20.28 16.86 -0.10
C LEU A 30 -19.22 17.17 -1.18
N TYR A 31 -19.11 16.34 -2.22
CA TYR A 31 -18.03 16.43 -3.20
C TYR A 31 -17.92 17.78 -3.92
N PRO A 32 -19.02 18.47 -4.33
CA PRO A 32 -18.95 19.79 -4.94
C PRO A 32 -18.42 20.90 -4.04
N ARG A 33 -18.45 20.71 -2.71
CA ARG A 33 -17.92 21.68 -1.73
C ARG A 33 -16.43 21.43 -1.50
N LEU A 34 -16.05 20.16 -1.30
CA LEU A 34 -14.65 19.75 -1.28
C LEU A 34 -13.88 20.22 -2.53
N ALA A 35 -14.46 20.04 -3.72
CA ALA A 35 -13.85 20.47 -4.98
C ALA A 35 -13.80 22.01 -5.20
N ARG A 36 -14.36 22.82 -4.28
CA ARG A 36 -14.26 24.29 -4.29
C ARG A 36 -13.35 24.83 -3.20
N GLU A 37 -13.27 24.13 -2.06
CA GLU A 37 -12.59 24.59 -0.85
C GLU A 37 -11.21 23.94 -0.64
N LEU A 38 -10.97 22.74 -1.19
CA LEU A 38 -9.67 22.08 -1.18
C LEU A 38 -8.90 22.30 -2.49
N THR A 39 -7.58 22.43 -2.37
CA THR A 39 -6.63 22.38 -3.49
C THR A 39 -6.63 20.98 -4.13
N ASP A 40 -6.39 20.91 -5.44
CA ASP A 40 -6.31 19.65 -6.22
C ASP A 40 -5.44 18.57 -5.54
N ASN A 41 -4.28 18.94 -4.99
CA ASN A 41 -3.37 18.01 -4.31
C ASN A 41 -4.02 17.36 -3.07
N SER A 42 -4.70 18.13 -2.22
CA SER A 42 -5.42 17.60 -1.05
C SER A 42 -6.66 16.79 -1.45
N LEU A 43 -7.37 17.21 -2.50
CA LEU A 43 -8.51 16.50 -3.04
C LEU A 43 -8.11 15.12 -3.62
N CYS A 44 -6.95 15.02 -4.26
CA CYS A 44 -6.39 13.77 -4.77
C CYS A 44 -5.82 12.84 -3.68
N GLY A 45 -5.34 13.41 -2.56
CA GLY A 45 -4.96 12.63 -1.38
C GLY A 45 -6.15 12.01 -0.64
N LEU A 46 -7.34 12.62 -0.75
CA LEU A 46 -8.52 12.23 0.00
C LEU A 46 -9.02 10.82 -0.37
N LYS A 47 -9.15 9.96 0.64
CA LYS A 47 -9.77 8.63 0.50
C LYS A 47 -11.22 8.69 0.97
N HIS A 48 -12.12 8.15 0.14
CA HIS A 48 -13.52 7.97 0.49
C HIS A 48 -13.78 6.49 0.81
N ILE A 49 -14.60 6.23 1.82
CA ILE A 49 -14.99 4.88 2.25
C ILE A 49 -16.52 4.85 2.27
N ASP A 50 -17.11 4.04 1.38
CA ASP A 50 -18.56 3.87 1.28
C ASP A 50 -19.03 2.97 2.44
N THR A 51 -19.28 3.56 3.63
CA THR A 51 -19.67 2.82 4.86
C THR A 51 -21.09 2.26 4.84
N ILE A 52 -21.97 2.83 4.03
CA ILE A 52 -23.34 2.37 3.79
C ILE A 52 -23.42 2.00 2.31
N PRO A 53 -23.91 0.80 1.94
CA PRO A 53 -24.08 0.43 0.53
C PRO A 53 -25.07 1.39 -0.14
N GLN A 54 -24.94 1.57 -1.45
CA GLN A 54 -25.81 2.46 -2.23
C GLN A 54 -27.29 2.09 -2.05
N ILE A 55 -27.99 2.87 -1.22
CA ILE A 55 -29.38 2.62 -0.86
C ILE A 55 -30.27 2.70 -2.11
N ILE A 56 -31.18 1.74 -2.23
CA ILE A 56 -32.17 1.74 -3.30
C ILE A 56 -33.16 2.87 -3.02
N THR A 57 -33.19 3.89 -3.88
CA THR A 57 -34.19 4.95 -3.80
C THR A 57 -35.55 4.38 -4.22
N HIS A 58 -36.44 4.21 -3.25
CA HIS A 58 -37.80 3.71 -3.49
C HIS A 58 -38.71 4.82 -3.98
N ILE A 59 -39.51 4.53 -5.01
CA ILE A 59 -40.57 5.42 -5.49
C ILE A 59 -41.74 5.32 -4.50
N THR A 60 -42.05 6.40 -3.81
CA THR A 60 -43.25 6.52 -2.98
C THR A 60 -44.46 6.90 -3.85
N GLY A 61 -45.65 6.42 -3.48
CA GLY A 61 -46.88 6.65 -4.24
C GLY A 61 -48.11 6.58 -3.35
N THR A 62 -49.25 7.03 -3.87
CA THR A 62 -50.51 7.03 -3.11
C THR A 62 -50.98 5.61 -2.80
N ARG A 63 -51.47 5.41 -1.57
CA ARG A 63 -51.96 4.12 -1.09
C ARG A 63 -53.14 3.66 -1.96
N ARG A 64 -53.09 2.42 -2.46
CA ARG A 64 -54.06 1.82 -3.41
C ARG A 64 -54.13 2.52 -4.79
N SER A 65 -53.05 3.15 -5.25
CA SER A 65 -52.97 3.59 -6.65
C SER A 65 -53.02 2.40 -7.62
N PRO A 66 -53.78 2.47 -8.74
CA PRO A 66 -53.72 1.47 -9.82
C PRO A 66 -52.30 1.24 -10.35
N TRP A 67 -51.45 2.26 -10.29
CA TRP A 67 -50.10 2.26 -10.82
C TRP A 67 -49.05 1.60 -9.93
N THR A 68 -49.35 1.35 -8.64
CA THR A 68 -48.37 0.81 -7.67
C THR A 68 -47.79 -0.53 -8.12
N ASN A 69 -48.62 -1.43 -8.66
CA ASN A 69 -48.15 -2.73 -9.15
C ASN A 69 -47.25 -2.59 -10.39
N ALA A 70 -47.62 -1.73 -11.34
CA ALA A 70 -46.84 -1.47 -12.54
C ALA A 70 -45.47 -0.86 -12.19
N MET A 71 -45.45 0.15 -11.31
CA MET A 71 -44.21 0.76 -10.82
C MET A 71 -43.32 -0.23 -10.07
N ARG A 72 -43.89 -1.13 -9.26
CA ARG A 72 -43.12 -2.17 -8.55
C ARG A 72 -42.43 -3.12 -9.53
N ILE A 73 -43.18 -3.67 -10.49
CA ILE A 73 -42.64 -4.60 -11.50
C ILE A 73 -41.57 -3.92 -12.37
N LYS A 74 -41.83 -2.71 -12.88
CA LYS A 74 -40.87 -1.99 -13.72
C LYS A 74 -39.66 -1.48 -12.93
N GLY A 75 -39.83 -1.17 -11.64
CA GLY A 75 -38.73 -0.85 -10.72
C GLY A 75 -37.81 -2.04 -10.49
N GLN A 76 -38.35 -3.24 -10.23
CA GLN A 76 -37.55 -4.46 -10.10
C GLN A 76 -36.78 -4.77 -11.40
N TRP A 77 -37.47 -4.74 -12.54
CA TRP A 77 -36.86 -4.91 -13.86
C TRP A 77 -35.70 -3.94 -14.12
N LEU A 78 -35.83 -2.66 -13.73
CA LEU A 78 -34.78 -1.64 -13.87
C LEU A 78 -33.48 -1.99 -13.11
N HIS A 79 -33.61 -2.70 -11.98
CA HIS A 79 -32.49 -3.20 -11.20
C HIS A 79 -31.94 -4.50 -11.79
N GLU A 80 -32.79 -5.44 -12.19
CA GLU A 80 -32.42 -6.73 -12.80
C GLU A 80 -31.60 -6.55 -14.09
N VAL A 81 -32.00 -5.63 -14.97
CA VAL A 81 -31.24 -5.33 -16.22
C VAL A 81 -30.03 -4.41 -16.00
N GLY A 82 -29.72 -4.04 -14.75
CA GLY A 82 -28.60 -3.17 -14.40
C GLY A 82 -28.72 -1.71 -14.85
N LEU A 83 -29.84 -1.29 -15.45
CA LEU A 83 -30.03 0.08 -15.95
C LEU A 83 -29.96 1.10 -14.80
N ALA A 84 -30.47 0.77 -13.61
CA ALA A 84 -30.31 1.59 -12.41
C ALA A 84 -28.82 1.83 -12.06
N ALA A 85 -27.96 0.81 -12.19
CA ALA A 85 -26.53 0.93 -11.93
C ALA A 85 -25.82 1.78 -13.01
N ARG A 86 -26.16 1.60 -14.29
CA ARG A 86 -25.66 2.41 -15.40
C ARG A 86 -26.01 3.90 -15.23
N VAL A 87 -27.24 4.20 -14.83
CA VAL A 87 -27.69 5.57 -14.56
C VAL A 87 -26.91 6.17 -13.39
N ARG A 88 -26.77 5.45 -12.26
CA ARG A 88 -25.93 5.91 -11.13
C ARG A 88 -24.48 6.15 -11.53
N ALA A 89 -23.86 5.24 -12.31
CA ALA A 89 -22.48 5.39 -12.77
C ALA A 89 -22.28 6.61 -13.70
N LYS A 90 -23.31 7.01 -14.45
CA LYS A 90 -23.28 8.21 -15.31
C LYS A 90 -23.46 9.52 -14.53
N TRP A 91 -24.28 9.52 -13.47
CA TRP A 91 -24.60 10.73 -12.70
C TRP A 91 -23.77 10.92 -11.42
N ARG A 92 -23.13 9.87 -10.87
CA ARG A 92 -22.20 10.01 -9.74
C ARG A 92 -21.07 10.94 -10.18
N ILE A 93 -20.86 12.00 -9.41
CA ILE A 93 -19.80 12.97 -9.68
C ILE A 93 -18.46 12.22 -9.75
N ARG A 94 -17.71 12.45 -10.83
CA ARG A 94 -16.39 11.85 -11.01
C ARG A 94 -15.35 12.81 -10.44
N PRO A 95 -14.35 12.32 -9.67
CA PRO A 95 -13.23 13.17 -9.30
C PRO A 95 -12.49 13.64 -10.56
N PRO A 96 -11.84 14.82 -10.52
CA PRO A 96 -11.00 15.26 -11.63
C PRO A 96 -9.83 14.28 -11.83
N PRO A 97 -9.25 14.20 -13.04
CA PRO A 97 -8.11 13.34 -13.30
C PRO A 97 -6.88 13.84 -12.52
N CYS A 98 -6.65 13.23 -11.36
CA CYS A 98 -5.42 13.41 -10.59
C CYS A 98 -4.22 13.02 -11.44
N ARG A 99 -3.19 13.88 -11.52
CA ARG A 99 -1.97 13.57 -12.26
C ARG A 99 -1.31 12.33 -11.64
N GLU A 100 -1.20 11.26 -12.43
CA GLU A 100 -0.77 9.93 -11.96
C GLU A 100 0.66 9.90 -11.39
N THR A 101 1.48 10.91 -11.70
CA THR A 101 2.80 11.17 -11.11
C THR A 101 2.79 11.41 -9.59
N LEU A 102 1.60 11.49 -8.97
CA LEU A 102 1.36 11.62 -7.54
C LEU A 102 0.72 10.37 -6.90
N LEU A 103 0.33 9.36 -7.70
CA LEU A 103 -0.24 8.08 -7.21
C LEU A 103 0.79 6.95 -7.14
N ALA A 104 1.87 7.02 -7.91
CA ALA A 104 3.10 6.40 -7.46
C ALA A 104 3.51 7.15 -6.18
N GLU A 105 3.46 6.46 -5.04
CA GLU A 105 3.92 6.97 -3.76
C GLU A 105 5.35 7.49 -3.95
N GLN A 106 5.51 8.81 -4.04
CA GLN A 106 6.83 9.40 -4.19
C GLN A 106 7.56 9.19 -2.88
N VAL A 107 8.35 8.12 -2.83
CA VAL A 107 9.24 7.78 -1.73
C VAL A 107 10.03 9.04 -1.41
N LYS A 108 9.70 9.70 -0.30
CA LYS A 108 10.41 10.92 0.05
C LYS A 108 11.82 10.50 0.41
N ILE A 109 12.79 11.33 0.07
CA ILE A 109 14.19 11.09 0.45
C ILE A 109 14.31 10.94 1.99
N GLY A 110 13.38 11.56 2.75
CA GLY A 110 13.16 11.32 4.17
C GLY A 110 12.97 9.84 4.56
N ASP A 111 12.15 9.09 3.83
CA ASP A 111 11.76 7.71 4.19
C ASP A 111 12.91 6.71 3.99
N VAL A 112 13.82 6.99 3.06
CA VAL A 112 15.07 6.23 2.83
C VAL A 112 16.27 6.75 3.63
N THR A 113 16.14 7.84 4.39
CA THR A 113 17.20 8.36 5.28
C THR A 113 17.76 7.31 6.27
N PRO A 114 16.95 6.51 7.00
CA PRO A 114 17.50 5.54 7.95
C PRO A 114 18.30 4.43 7.25
N LEU A 115 17.87 4.00 6.05
CA LEU A 115 18.60 3.04 5.25
C LEU A 115 19.97 3.60 4.81
N LEU A 116 19.97 4.82 4.28
CA LEU A 116 21.19 5.52 3.87
C LEU A 116 22.19 5.67 5.04
N LEU A 117 21.68 6.04 6.23
CA LEU A 117 22.49 6.25 7.42
C LEU A 117 23.14 4.95 7.91
N VAL A 118 22.40 3.83 7.91
CA VAL A 118 22.93 2.50 8.24
C VAL A 118 23.99 2.06 7.23
N THR A 119 23.76 2.22 5.93
CA THR A 119 24.74 1.86 4.89
C THR A 119 26.03 2.70 5.02
N LEU A 120 25.91 4.01 5.25
CA LEU A 120 27.05 4.91 5.35
C LEU A 120 27.84 4.70 6.66
N GLY A 121 27.15 4.43 7.78
CA GLY A 121 27.78 4.02 9.03
C GLY A 121 28.54 2.69 8.93
N GLY A 122 27.95 1.70 8.26
CA GLY A 122 28.62 0.41 7.99
C GLY A 122 29.87 0.55 7.13
N ALA A 123 29.84 1.43 6.12
CA ALA A 123 31.01 1.74 5.28
C ALA A 123 32.13 2.43 6.07
N VAL A 124 31.81 3.38 6.96
CA VAL A 124 32.80 4.03 7.83
C VAL A 124 33.41 3.03 8.81
N LEU A 125 32.60 2.15 9.41
CA LEU A 125 33.08 1.11 10.32
C LEU A 125 34.06 0.14 9.63
N SER A 126 33.76 -0.31 8.41
CA SER A 126 34.63 -1.24 7.68
C SER A 126 35.97 -0.62 7.31
N VAL A 127 35.98 0.66 6.89
CA VAL A 127 37.23 1.41 6.63
C VAL A 127 38.04 1.60 7.92
N PHE A 128 37.40 1.88 9.05
CA PHE A 128 38.07 2.01 10.34
C PHE A 128 38.77 0.70 10.76
N ILE A 129 38.08 -0.44 10.65
CA ILE A 129 38.66 -1.77 10.95
C ILE A 129 39.88 -2.05 10.06
N LEU A 130 39.79 -1.78 8.75
CA LEU A 130 40.89 -1.97 7.79
C LEU A 130 42.12 -1.12 8.15
N ILE A 131 41.91 0.13 8.58
CA ILE A 131 43.01 1.02 9.02
C ILE A 131 43.63 0.50 10.31
N CYS A 132 42.84 0.07 11.29
CA CYS A 132 43.34 -0.52 12.52
C CYS A 132 44.21 -1.76 12.24
N GLU A 133 43.77 -2.64 11.34
CA GLU A 133 44.51 -3.84 10.95
C GLU A 133 45.88 -3.50 10.33
N GLN A 134 45.92 -2.54 9.40
CA GLN A 134 47.15 -2.05 8.78
C GLN A 134 48.13 -1.44 9.81
N VAL A 135 47.63 -0.67 10.78
CA VAL A 135 48.45 -0.13 11.86
C VAL A 135 48.99 -1.23 12.77
N THR A 136 48.18 -2.25 13.13
CA THR A 136 48.69 -3.38 13.91
C THR A 136 49.72 -4.21 13.14
N ASN A 137 49.52 -4.45 11.84
CA ASN A 137 50.44 -5.23 11.01
C ASN A 137 51.79 -4.52 10.78
N THR A 138 51.78 -3.19 10.67
CA THR A 138 53.01 -2.39 10.55
C THR A 138 53.76 -2.20 11.87
N VAL A 139 53.08 -2.28 13.02
CA VAL A 139 53.72 -2.23 14.36
C VAL A 139 54.22 -3.62 14.81
N ALA A 140 53.58 -4.71 14.37
CA ALA A 140 53.90 -6.07 14.80
C ALA A 140 55.05 -6.75 14.04
N THR A 141 55.75 -6.07 13.13
CA THR A 141 56.79 -6.66 12.27
C THR A 141 58.19 -6.08 12.49
N PRO A 142 59.00 -6.63 13.44
CA PRO A 142 60.44 -6.69 13.25
C PRO A 142 60.77 -7.60 12.05
N PRO A 143 61.94 -7.46 11.40
CA PRO A 143 62.27 -8.23 10.20
C PRO A 143 62.49 -9.71 10.56
N LEU A 144 61.52 -10.56 10.22
CA LEU A 144 61.70 -12.01 10.29
C LEU A 144 62.40 -12.50 9.00
N PRO A 145 63.49 -13.27 9.12
CA PRO A 145 64.19 -13.83 7.96
C PRO A 145 63.34 -14.92 7.30
N LEU A 146 63.64 -15.19 6.03
CA LEU A 146 63.16 -16.37 5.31
C LEU A 146 63.41 -17.64 6.13
N HIS A 147 62.34 -18.24 6.65
CA HIS A 147 62.36 -19.64 7.05
C HIS A 147 61.17 -20.37 6.44
N HIS A 148 61.49 -21.15 5.42
CA HIS A 148 60.76 -22.30 4.89
C HIS A 148 59.22 -22.23 4.88
N PHE A 149 58.71 -22.05 3.66
CA PHE A 149 57.49 -22.72 3.25
C PHE A 149 57.68 -24.25 3.43
N THR A 150 57.16 -24.81 4.53
CA THR A 150 56.84 -26.24 4.63
C THR A 150 55.34 -26.37 4.45
N PRO A 151 54.86 -27.02 3.37
CA PRO A 151 53.43 -27.22 3.22
C PRO A 151 52.91 -28.12 4.34
N PRO A 152 51.71 -27.88 4.90
CA PRO A 152 51.01 -28.93 5.62
C PRO A 152 50.77 -30.11 4.66
N PRO A 153 50.75 -31.36 5.16
CA PRO A 153 50.55 -32.53 4.31
C PRO A 153 49.22 -32.46 3.58
N SER A 154 49.19 -33.10 2.41
CA SER A 154 48.04 -33.21 1.54
C SER A 154 46.88 -33.95 2.19
N ASP A 155 45.99 -33.22 2.84
CA ASP A 155 44.61 -33.62 3.16
C ASP A 155 43.74 -32.37 3.28
N ILE A 156 42.41 -32.53 3.16
CA ILE A 156 41.42 -31.44 3.04
C ILE A 156 41.44 -30.71 1.67
N ILE A 157 41.58 -31.47 0.58
CA ILE A 157 40.82 -31.20 -0.64
C ILE A 157 39.61 -32.14 -0.64
N SER A 158 38.47 -31.75 -0.02
CA SER A 158 37.19 -32.48 -0.17
C SER A 158 35.93 -31.93 0.55
N TYR A 159 35.76 -30.62 0.81
CA TYR A 159 34.46 -30.05 1.27
C TYR A 159 34.47 -28.53 1.00
N GLN A 160 33.57 -27.85 0.26
CA GLN A 160 32.33 -28.24 -0.42
C GLN A 160 32.31 -27.63 -1.84
N ARG A 161 32.45 -28.45 -2.88
CA ARG A 161 32.03 -28.11 -4.26
C ARG A 161 31.49 -29.36 -4.95
N GLY A 162 30.30 -29.77 -4.52
CA GLY A 162 29.57 -30.87 -5.14
C GLY A 162 28.70 -31.64 -4.17
N GLN A 163 27.46 -31.18 -3.96
CA GLN A 163 26.25 -32.01 -3.89
C GLN A 163 25.00 -31.15 -3.64
N GLN A 164 24.26 -30.84 -4.70
CA GLN A 164 22.79 -30.65 -4.63
C GLN A 164 22.17 -31.01 -5.99
N CYS A 165 22.41 -32.25 -6.44
CA CYS A 165 21.92 -32.94 -7.64
C CYS A 165 22.58 -34.36 -7.56
N THR A 166 21.91 -35.51 -7.67
CA THR A 166 20.52 -35.89 -8.03
C THR A 166 20.20 -37.32 -7.54
N GLY A 167 18.96 -37.61 -7.11
CA GLY A 167 18.35 -38.97 -7.03
C GLY A 167 19.07 -40.04 -6.18
N ASP A 168 18.61 -41.28 -6.02
CA ASP A 168 17.30 -41.96 -6.21
C ASP A 168 17.45 -43.40 -5.63
N SER A 169 16.45 -44.24 -5.31
CA SER A 169 14.98 -44.14 -5.38
C SER A 169 14.33 -45.13 -4.38
N SER A 170 13.05 -44.97 -4.02
CA SER A 170 12.17 -46.04 -3.47
C SER A 170 10.71 -45.60 -3.44
N GLY A 171 9.91 -46.08 -4.39
CA GLY A 171 8.49 -45.74 -4.47
C GLY A 171 7.62 -46.55 -3.50
N VAL A 172 6.56 -45.90 -3.01
CA VAL A 172 5.31 -46.59 -2.66
C VAL A 172 4.24 -46.04 -3.59
N THR A 173 3.79 -46.89 -4.49
CA THR A 173 2.59 -46.69 -5.30
C THR A 173 1.36 -46.63 -4.41
N ASN A 174 0.42 -45.74 -4.71
CA ASN A 174 -1.00 -46.03 -4.58
C ASN A 174 -1.78 -45.10 -5.52
N ASP A 175 -2.22 -45.66 -6.64
CA ASP A 175 -3.33 -45.12 -7.41
C ASP A 175 -4.61 -45.22 -6.58
N HIS A 176 -5.40 -44.15 -6.56
CA HIS A 176 -6.85 -44.24 -6.45
C HIS A 176 -7.48 -43.08 -7.23
N GLY A 177 -8.35 -43.44 -8.18
CA GLY A 177 -9.38 -42.53 -8.71
C GLY A 177 -10.66 -42.60 -7.89
#